data_AF-A0A2S4N934-F1
#
_entry.id   AF-A0A2S4N934-F1
#
_cell.length_a   1.000
_cell.length_b   1.000
_cell.length_c   1.000
_cell.angle_alpha   90.00
_cell.angle_beta   90.00
_cell.angle_gamma   90.00
#
_symmetry.space_group_name_H-M   'P 1'
#
loop_
_entity.id
_entity.type
_entity.pdbx_description
1 polymer ?
#
loop_
_entity_poly.entity_id
_entity_poly.type
_entity_poly.pdbx_seq_one_letter_code
_entity_poly.pdbx_strand_id
1 'polypeptide(L)'
;MSLFLEKYYPFLISLILGFCAYHIRLDLKLNYTDFFNTSLSVFSILIGFLLTVATIIQSLDNEVIGFIKKSDKYFLFLNYLKNAIITNINSIILCLYFQLNKDLCPSCLEYINPLLLFFISLSMLSSYRFIKIFIKIIIR
;
A
#
# COMPACT_ATOMS: atom_id res chain seq x y z
N MET A 1 10.94 17.19 6.40
CA MET A 1 11.16 15.74 6.60
C MET A 1 12.35 15.35 5.75
N SER A 2 13.36 14.65 6.27
CA SER A 2 14.48 14.22 5.42
C SER A 2 13.96 13.22 4.37
N LEU A 3 14.41 13.35 3.11
CA LEU A 3 14.00 12.50 1.98
C LEU A 3 14.16 10.99 2.27
N PHE A 4 15.12 10.63 3.13
CA PHE A 4 15.34 9.27 3.58
C PHE A 4 14.21 8.72 4.46
N LEU A 5 13.71 9.52 5.42
CA LEU A 5 12.57 9.12 6.25
C LEU A 5 11.32 8.89 5.40
N GLU A 6 11.10 9.73 4.40
CA GLU A 6 9.93 9.63 3.52
C GLU A 6 9.95 8.37 2.62
N LYS A 7 11.15 7.85 2.33
CA LYS A 7 11.34 6.64 1.52
C LYS A 7 11.00 5.34 2.27
N TYR A 8 11.35 5.25 3.56
CA TYR A 8 11.25 3.99 4.32
C TYR A 8 10.14 3.96 5.36
N TYR A 9 9.51 5.10 5.71
CA TYR A 9 8.47 5.11 6.74
C TYR A 9 7.29 4.15 6.49
N PRO A 10 6.78 3.94 5.26
CA PRO A 10 5.64 3.03 5.09
C PRO A 10 6.03 1.62 5.50
N PHE A 11 7.24 1.18 5.16
CA PHE A 11 7.76 -0.12 5.54
C PHE A 11 8.03 -0.22 7.04
N LEU A 12 8.75 0.75 7.62
CA LEU A 12 9.11 0.73 9.04
C LEU A 12 7.88 0.76 9.94
N ILE A 13 6.91 1.64 9.66
CA ILE A 13 5.68 1.73 10.46
C ILE A 13 4.86 0.44 10.34
N SER A 14 4.72 -0.10 9.13
CA SER A 14 3.95 -1.35 8.94
C SER A 14 4.61 -2.53 9.63
N LEU A 15 5.94 -2.59 9.62
CA LEU A 15 6.72 -3.63 10.30
C LEU A 15 6.53 -3.53 11.82
N ILE A 16 6.62 -2.33 12.39
CA ILE A 16 6.36 -2.09 13.82
C ILE A 16 4.94 -2.52 14.17
N LEU A 17 3.94 -2.15 13.36
CA LEU A 17 2.55 -2.50 13.61
C LEU A 17 2.31 -4.01 13.58
N GLY A 18 2.87 -4.72 12.58
CA GLY A 18 2.81 -6.19 12.52
C GLY A 18 3.52 -6.84 13.71
N PHE A 19 4.70 -6.36 14.06
CA PHE A 19 5.48 -6.88 15.19
C PHE A 19 4.76 -6.68 16.54
N CYS A 20 4.20 -5.50 16.78
CA CYS A 20 3.38 -5.23 17.96
C CYS A 20 2.14 -6.11 18.00
N ALA A 21 1.45 -6.30 16.87
CA ALA A 21 0.28 -7.19 16.79
C ALA A 21 0.64 -8.65 17.13
N TYR A 22 1.80 -9.13 16.69
CA TYR A 22 2.30 -10.46 17.03
C TYR A 22 2.59 -10.61 18.53
N HIS A 23 3.33 -9.66 19.11
CA HIS A 23 3.74 -9.73 20.52
C HIS A 23 2.58 -9.63 21.51
N ILE A 24 1.58 -8.80 21.20
CA ILE A 24 0.41 -8.60 22.07
C ILE A 24 -0.61 -9.74 21.86
N ARG A 25 -0.39 -10.64 20.89
CA ARG A 25 -1.35 -11.66 20.44
C ARG A 25 -2.71 -11.01 20.21
N LEU A 26 -2.71 -9.97 19.37
CA LEU A 26 -3.90 -9.18 19.13
C LEU A 26 -5.00 -10.07 18.53
N ASP A 27 -5.95 -10.49 19.38
CA ASP A 27 -7.13 -11.23 18.96
C ASP A 27 -8.14 -10.25 18.38
N LEU A 28 -7.93 -9.95 17.10
CA LEU A 28 -8.89 -9.24 16.29
C LEU A 28 -10.07 -10.20 16.09
N LYS A 29 -11.14 -10.04 16.90
CA LYS A 29 -12.44 -10.72 16.73
C LYS A 29 -13.14 -10.27 15.44
N LEU A 30 -12.47 -10.45 14.30
CA LEU A 30 -12.93 -10.02 12.99
C LEU A 30 -13.78 -11.11 12.36
N ASN A 31 -14.85 -10.70 11.68
CA ASN A 31 -15.41 -11.55 10.65
C ASN A 31 -14.45 -11.53 9.45
N TYR A 32 -13.55 -12.52 9.40
CA TYR A 32 -12.52 -12.61 8.37
C TYR A 32 -13.11 -12.60 6.95
N THR A 33 -14.28 -13.20 6.72
CA THR A 33 -14.90 -13.21 5.40
C THR A 33 -15.27 -11.79 4.95
N ASP A 34 -15.97 -11.03 5.80
CA ASP A 34 -16.35 -9.65 5.47
C ASP A 34 -15.13 -8.74 5.36
N PHE A 35 -14.14 -8.97 6.21
CA PHE A 35 -12.90 -8.22 6.22
C PHE A 35 -12.10 -8.41 4.92
N PHE A 36 -11.94 -9.65 4.46
CA PHE A 36 -11.26 -9.93 3.19
C PHE A 36 -12.03 -9.36 2.00
N ASN A 37 -13.36 -9.53 1.95
CA ASN A 37 -14.19 -8.98 0.87
C ASN A 37 -14.09 -7.45 0.79
N THR A 38 -14.14 -6.78 1.94
CA THR A 38 -14.00 -5.32 2.03
C THR A 38 -12.60 -4.87 1.62
N SER A 39 -11.56 -5.56 2.12
CA SER A 39 -10.16 -5.26 1.80
C SER A 39 -9.88 -5.42 0.30
N LEU A 40 -10.37 -6.50 -0.31
CA LEU A 40 -10.26 -6.73 -1.75
C LEU A 40 -10.90 -5.61 -2.55
N SER A 41 -12.09 -5.16 -2.14
CA SER A 41 -12.79 -4.05 -2.78
C SER A 41 -11.99 -2.76 -2.70
N VAL A 42 -11.51 -2.39 -1.51
CA VAL A 42 -10.73 -1.17 -1.28
C VAL A 42 -9.42 -1.18 -2.08
N PHE A 43 -8.66 -2.27 -2.04
CA PHE A 43 -7.39 -2.35 -2.76
C PHE A 43 -7.59 -2.37 -4.28
N SER A 44 -8.67 -2.99 -4.78
CA SER A 44 -9.01 -2.96 -6.21
C SER A 44 -9.32 -1.54 -6.68
N ILE A 45 -10.09 -0.78 -5.88
CA ILE A 45 -10.39 0.64 -6.16
C ILE A 45 -9.10 1.46 -6.15
N LEU A 46 -8.23 1.27 -5.15
CA LEU A 46 -6.96 1.98 -5.05
C LEU A 46 -6.04 1.69 -6.24
N ILE A 47 -5.93 0.44 -6.68
CA ILE A 47 -5.15 0.08 -7.87
C ILE A 47 -5.71 0.78 -9.10
N GLY A 48 -7.03 0.73 -9.30
CA GLY A 48 -7.68 1.42 -10.42
C GLY A 48 -7.33 2.90 -10.45
N PHE A 49 -7.48 3.58 -9.30
CA PHE A 49 -7.10 4.98 -9.15
C PHE A 49 -5.62 5.24 -9.45
N LEU A 50 -4.71 4.44 -8.88
CA LEU A 50 -3.26 4.59 -9.09
C LEU A 50 -2.86 4.37 -10.56
N LEU A 51 -3.49 3.42 -11.25
CA LEU A 51 -3.27 3.19 -12.67
C LEU A 51 -3.78 4.35 -13.52
N THR A 52 -4.96 4.90 -13.22
CA THR A 52 -5.45 6.10 -13.91
C THR A 52 -4.51 7.28 -13.70
N VAL A 53 -4.00 7.48 -12.48
CA VAL A 53 -3.00 8.50 -12.20
C VAL A 53 -1.71 8.25 -12.99
N ALA A 54 -1.26 7.00 -13.11
CA ALA A 54 -0.10 6.64 -13.92
C ALA A 54 -0.28 7.09 -15.38
N THR A 55 -1.44 6.83 -15.96
CA THR A 55 -1.79 7.25 -17.31
C THR A 55 -1.81 8.77 -17.44
N ILE A 56 -2.42 9.48 -16.49
CA ILE A 56 -2.47 10.95 -16.46
C ILE A 56 -1.06 11.54 -16.43
N ILE A 57 -0.17 11.01 -15.59
CA ILE A 57 1.22 11.47 -15.50
C ILE A 57 1.96 11.27 -16.83
N GLN A 58 1.69 10.17 -17.53
CA GLN A 58 2.29 9.90 -18.84
C GLN A 58 1.74 10.82 -19.92
N SER A 59 0.43 11.12 -19.90
CA SER A 59 -0.24 11.94 -20.91
C SER A 59 -0.08 13.45 -20.72
N LEU A 60 0.25 13.90 -19.50
CA LEU A 60 0.46 15.32 -19.24
C LEU A 60 1.81 15.79 -19.81
N ASP A 61 1.74 16.63 -20.83
CA ASP A 61 2.85 17.46 -21.32
C ASP A 61 2.74 18.87 -20.73
N ASN A 62 2.91 18.98 -19.41
CA ASN A 62 3.00 20.26 -18.71
C ASN A 62 4.47 20.62 -18.47
N GLU A 63 4.85 21.90 -18.56
CA GLU A 63 6.23 22.39 -18.33
C GLU A 63 6.80 21.89 -16.99
N VAL A 64 5.96 21.82 -15.94
CA VAL A 64 6.33 21.29 -14.61
C VAL A 64 6.66 19.79 -14.66
N ILE A 65 5.86 19.00 -15.38
CA ILE A 65 6.12 17.56 -15.55
C ILE A 65 7.31 17.35 -16.48
N GLY A 66 7.52 18.19 -17.49
CA GLY A 66 8.71 18.20 -18.33
C GLY A 66 9.99 18.51 -17.53
N PHE A 67 9.94 19.47 -16.60
CA PHE A 67 11.04 19.80 -15.71
C PHE A 67 11.31 18.69 -14.68
N ILE A 68 10.25 18.10 -14.13
CA ILE A 68 10.36 16.96 -13.21
C ILE A 68 10.93 15.75 -13.97
N LYS A 69 10.42 15.41 -15.17
CA LYS A 69 10.93 14.35 -16.07
C LYS A 69 12.43 14.47 -16.35
N LYS A 70 12.97 15.69 -16.39
CA LYS A 70 14.40 15.98 -16.55
C LYS A 70 15.22 15.90 -15.25
N SER A 71 14.58 15.64 -14.11
CA SER A 71 15.22 15.52 -12.80
C SER A 71 15.17 14.08 -12.28
N ASP A 72 16.17 13.66 -11.50
CA ASP A 72 16.18 12.36 -10.80
C ASP A 72 14.96 12.14 -9.89
N LYS A 73 14.23 13.22 -9.56
CA LYS A 73 13.03 13.18 -8.73
C LYS A 73 11.84 12.53 -9.44
N TYR A 74 11.78 12.55 -10.78
CA TYR A 74 10.71 11.86 -11.52
C TYR A 74 10.80 10.35 -11.39
N PHE A 75 12.01 9.80 -11.52
CA PHE A 75 12.22 8.37 -11.36
C PHE A 75 11.86 7.91 -9.94
N LEU A 76 12.23 8.70 -8.93
CA LEU A 76 11.85 8.44 -7.54
C LEU A 76 10.32 8.51 -7.32
N PHE A 77 9.65 9.48 -7.96
CA PHE A 77 8.20 9.60 -7.92
C PHE A 77 7.49 8.41 -8.59
N LEU A 78 7.94 7.99 -9.78
CA LEU A 78 7.44 6.79 -10.44
C LEU A 78 7.69 5.52 -9.62
N ASN A 79 8.82 5.44 -8.91
CA ASN A 79 9.07 4.34 -7.98
C ASN A 79 8.11 4.34 -6.79
N TYR A 80 7.67 5.49 -6.29
CA TYR A 80 6.63 5.54 -5.26
C TYR A 80 5.28 5.07 -5.78
N LEU A 81 4.93 5.45 -7.01
CA LEU A 81 3.72 4.94 -7.68
C LEU A 81 3.77 3.42 -7.84
N LYS A 82 4.87 2.92 -8.43
CA LYS A 82 5.11 1.48 -8.60
C LYS A 82 5.02 0.74 -7.27
N ASN A 83 5.65 1.26 -6.22
CA ASN A 83 5.61 0.65 -4.90
C ASN A 83 4.18 0.61 -4.36
N ALA A 84 3.41 1.69 -4.46
CA ALA A 84 2.02 1.71 -4.02
C ALA A 84 1.17 0.66 -4.77
N ILE A 85 1.33 0.54 -6.09
CA ILE A 85 0.62 -0.46 -6.90
C ILE A 85 1.00 -1.88 -6.45
N ILE A 86 2.30 -2.19 -6.37
CA ILE A 86 2.80 -3.51 -5.99
C ILE A 86 2.33 -3.90 -4.58
N THR A 87 2.38 -2.98 -3.62
CA THR A 87 1.90 -3.28 -2.26
C THR A 87 0.42 -3.62 -2.25
N ASN A 88 -0.42 -2.85 -2.97
CA ASN A 88 -1.85 -3.15 -3.06
C ASN A 88 -2.11 -4.52 -3.73
N ILE A 89 -1.38 -4.84 -4.80
CA ILE A 89 -1.46 -6.16 -5.45
C ILE A 89 -1.09 -7.27 -4.47
N ASN A 90 0.01 -7.11 -3.73
CA ASN A 90 0.42 -8.10 -2.72
C ASN A 90 -0.65 -8.27 -1.62
N SER A 91 -1.28 -7.18 -1.18
CA SER A 91 -2.40 -7.26 -0.23
C SER A 91 -3.61 -8.00 -0.79
N ILE A 92 -3.94 -7.80 -2.07
CA ILE A 92 -5.02 -8.54 -2.75
C ILE A 92 -4.69 -10.03 -2.84
N ILE A 93 -3.49 -10.38 -3.31
CA ILE A 93 -3.04 -11.77 -3.42
C ILE A 93 -3.12 -12.45 -2.05
N LEU A 94 -2.68 -11.76 -1.00
CA LEU A 94 -2.76 -12.26 0.37
C LEU A 94 -4.20 -12.49 0.83
N CYS A 95 -5.10 -11.53 0.60
CA CYS A 95 -6.52 -11.67 0.94
C CYS A 95 -7.16 -12.84 0.19
N LEU A 96 -6.89 -12.98 -1.11
CA LEU A 96 -7.37 -14.11 -1.92
C LEU A 96 -6.83 -15.44 -1.41
N TYR A 97 -5.54 -15.51 -1.09
CA TYR A 97 -4.92 -16.71 -0.55
C TYR A 97 -5.61 -17.18 0.73
N PHE A 98 -5.85 -16.28 1.69
CA PHE A 98 -6.54 -16.63 2.93
C PHE A 98 -8.03 -16.92 2.72
N GLN A 99 -8.67 -16.25 1.77
CA GLN A 99 -10.08 -16.51 1.44
C GLN A 99 -10.30 -17.85 0.73
N LEU A 100 -9.30 -18.37 0.02
CA LEU A 100 -9.35 -19.71 -0.57
C LEU A 100 -9.01 -20.81 0.44
N ASN A 101 -8.16 -20.50 1.43
CA ASN A 101 -7.73 -21.42 2.47
C ASN A 101 -8.44 -21.11 3.80
N LYS A 102 -9.78 -21.07 3.81
CA LYS A 102 -10.55 -20.71 5.02
C LYS A 102 -10.38 -21.71 6.17
N ASP A 103 -10.08 -22.96 5.86
CA ASP A 103 -9.94 -24.06 6.84
C ASP A 103 -8.52 -24.16 7.42
N LEU A 104 -7.79 -23.05 7.48
CA LEU A 104 -6.46 -23.02 8.08
C LEU A 104 -6.51 -23.41 9.56
N CYS A 105 -5.53 -24.20 9.99
CA CYS A 105 -5.37 -24.65 11.37
C CYS A 105 -5.40 -23.46 12.36
N PRO A 106 -6.01 -23.56 13.55
CA PRO A 106 -6.09 -22.46 14.51
C PRO A 106 -4.75 -21.85 14.89
N SER A 107 -3.67 -22.63 14.92
CA SER A 107 -2.31 -22.11 15.17
C SER A 107 -1.79 -21.21 14.04
N CYS A 108 -2.35 -21.34 12.82
CA CYS A 108 -2.01 -20.46 11.70
C CYS A 108 -2.62 -19.06 11.89
N LEU A 109 -3.81 -18.94 12.51
CA LEU A 109 -4.48 -17.65 12.73
C LEU A 109 -3.63 -16.66 13.54
N GLU A 110 -2.82 -17.16 14.48
CA GLU A 110 -1.89 -16.35 15.28
C GLU A 110 -0.85 -15.62 14.43
N TYR A 111 -0.46 -16.18 13.29
CA TYR A 111 0.50 -15.58 12.35
C TYR A 111 -0.20 -14.77 11.24
N ILE A 112 -1.46 -15.09 10.95
CA ILE A 112 -2.25 -14.43 9.91
C ILE A 112 -2.54 -12.99 10.29
N ASN A 113 -2.99 -12.73 11.52
CA ASN A 113 -3.38 -11.38 11.95
C ASN A 113 -2.24 -10.35 11.86
N PRO A 114 -1.04 -10.61 12.40
CA PRO A 114 0.10 -9.71 12.26
C PRO A 114 0.51 -9.46 10.81
N LEU A 115 0.49 -10.51 10.00
CA LEU A 115 0.90 -10.46 8.61
C LEU A 115 -0.12 -9.66 7.77
N LEU A 116 -1.41 -9.87 8.00
CA LEU A 116 -2.49 -9.06 7.43
C LEU A 116 -2.32 -7.58 7.78
N LEU A 117 -2.10 -7.29 9.06
CA LEU A 117 -1.98 -5.93 9.54
C LEU A 117 -0.74 -5.24 8.94
N PHE A 118 0.36 -5.97 8.78
CA PHE A 118 1.54 -5.51 8.04
C PHE A 118 1.21 -5.15 6.59
N PHE A 119 0.62 -6.06 5.81
CA PHE A 119 0.37 -5.81 4.39
C PHE A 119 -0.67 -4.71 4.17
N ILE A 120 -1.72 -4.65 4.98
CA ILE A 120 -2.76 -3.62 4.88
C ILE A 120 -2.18 -2.24 5.20
N SER A 121 -1.46 -2.12 6.31
CA SER A 121 -0.81 -0.85 6.68
C SER A 121 0.22 -0.42 5.65
N LEU A 122 0.99 -1.36 5.10
CA LEU A 122 2.00 -1.09 4.08
C LEU A 122 1.37 -0.52 2.80
N SER A 123 0.29 -1.13 2.34
CA SER A 123 -0.44 -0.69 1.15
C SER A 123 -1.10 0.67 1.34
N MET A 124 -1.73 0.89 2.49
CA MET A 124 -2.35 2.17 2.83
C MET A 124 -1.31 3.29 2.94
N LEU A 125 -0.22 3.08 3.69
CA LEU A 125 0.82 4.10 3.88
C LEU A 125 1.58 4.39 2.58
N SER A 126 1.83 3.37 1.76
CA SER A 126 2.49 3.54 0.46
C SER A 126 1.61 4.33 -0.51
N SER A 127 0.31 4.03 -0.55
CA SER A 127 -0.68 4.75 -1.36
C SER A 127 -0.83 6.19 -0.89
N TYR A 128 -0.97 6.41 0.41
CA TYR A 128 -1.05 7.74 1.01
C TYR A 128 0.19 8.59 0.69
N ARG A 129 1.39 8.01 0.81
CA ARG A 129 2.64 8.69 0.44
C ARG A 129 2.60 9.20 -0.99
N PHE A 130 2.24 8.31 -1.92
CA PHE A 130 2.19 8.65 -3.33
C PHE A 130 1.17 9.76 -3.59
N ILE A 131 -0.05 9.61 -3.07
CA ILE A 131 -1.15 10.59 -3.24
C ILE A 131 -0.73 11.96 -2.71
N LYS A 132 -0.11 12.01 -1.53
CA LYS A 132 0.36 13.26 -0.92
C LYS A 132 1.39 13.97 -1.82
N ILE A 133 2.33 13.23 -2.39
CA ILE A 133 3.34 13.79 -3.29
C ILE A 133 2.71 14.24 -4.61
N PHE A 134 1.82 13.42 -5.17
CA PHE A 134 1.11 13.71 -6.42
C PHE A 134 0.28 14.99 -6.31
N ILE A 135 -0.53 15.14 -5.25
CA ILE A 135 -1.32 16.35 -5.00
C ILE A 135 -0.41 17.58 -4.89
N LYS A 136 0.73 17.45 -4.20
CA LYS A 136 1.70 18.55 -4.06
C LYS A 136 2.34 18.96 -5.39
N ILE A 137 2.45 18.05 -6.36
CA ILE A 137 2.96 18.34 -7.70
C ILE A 137 1.89 19.01 -8.57
N ILE A 138 0.62 18.61 -8.45
CA ILE A 138 -0.46 19.15 -9.28
C ILE A 138 -0.92 20.53 -8.83
N ILE A 139 -1.07 20.74 -7.52
CA ILE A 139 -1.62 22.00 -6.98
C ILE A 139 -0.58 23.13 -7.00
N ARG A 140 0.69 22.82 -7.28
CA ARG A 140 1.79 23.78 -7.28
C ARG A 140 2.24 24.11 -8.69
#